data_AF-A0A4R4PQ16-F1
#
_entry.id   AF-A0A4R4PQ16-F1
#
_cell.length_a   1.000
_cell.length_b   1.000
_cell.length_c   1.000
_cell.angle_alpha   90.00
_cell.angle_beta   90.00
_cell.angle_gamma   90.00
#
_symmetry.space_group_name_H-M   'P 1'
#
loop_
_entity.id
_entity.type
_entity.pdbx_description
1 polymer ?
#
loop_
_entity_poly.entity_id
_entity_poly.type
_entity_poly.pdbx_seq_one_letter_code
_entity_poly.pdbx_strand_id
1 'polypeptide(L)'
;MADHSTPGAHPLAPSDVLLEHADELVGSTTDAHASDGLEPVDGPASGVSEPSAIAFGGDRGRLEITQRAVERIVEITARRHPAVARQSAVLGRGLPKARAVVAGQRVSLHLETAITWPNPLADTATNLRQTITTAVEDLTGLGVDRADITVTAVDASQVSTSTAPGEAVAAKQPVGGPAVVWVGFVGAFALVLAGCVAVREMAVATGLTDGASWLARGFELEPAGWMVPSGIFAAVVGVLLLVVTFKRRRRTHHAVGGQDGLVWLRSADVARLACDSARQVDSVTAVAGRSRRKRVNLTVTTFGEPSRVSTDVTAVVEDRLRTITPVPQTRIAVREE
;
A
#
# COMPACT_ATOMS: atom_id res chain seq x y z
N MET A 1 44.06 -45.24 34.82
CA MET A 1 43.83 -44.25 35.88
C MET A 1 42.83 -43.25 35.32
N ALA A 2 41.57 -43.69 35.24
CA ALA A 2 40.47 -43.33 36.15
C ALA A 2 39.84 -41.99 35.69
N ASP A 3 38.73 -41.92 34.95
CA ASP A 3 37.33 -42.37 35.18
C ASP A 3 36.43 -41.25 35.80
N HIS A 4 35.18 -41.20 35.33
CA HIS A 4 33.99 -40.47 35.83
C HIS A 4 33.97 -38.91 35.75
N SER A 5 32.88 -38.19 35.42
CA SER A 5 31.44 -38.48 35.36
C SER A 5 30.65 -37.40 34.58
N THR A 6 29.64 -37.82 33.83
CA THR A 6 28.34 -37.11 33.55
C THR A 6 27.41 -37.40 34.77
N PRO A 7 26.39 -36.59 35.17
CA PRO A 7 25.10 -36.32 34.48
C PRO A 7 24.54 -34.90 34.74
N GLY A 8 23.38 -34.39 34.28
CA GLY A 8 22.18 -34.87 33.57
C GLY A 8 21.42 -33.63 33.04
N ALA A 9 20.60 -33.74 31.98
CA ALA A 9 19.15 -34.00 32.03
C ALA A 9 18.36 -32.94 32.84
N HIS A 10 17.31 -32.25 32.39
CA HIS A 10 16.16 -32.61 31.54
C HIS A 10 15.47 -31.28 31.07
N PRO A 11 14.57 -31.30 30.07
CA PRO A 11 13.86 -30.15 29.51
C PRO A 11 12.55 -29.86 30.24
N LEU A 12 12.02 -28.63 30.08
CA LEU A 12 10.65 -28.30 30.47
C LEU A 12 9.82 -27.99 29.21
N ALA A 13 8.87 -28.89 28.99
CA ALA A 13 7.76 -28.79 28.06
C ALA A 13 6.61 -27.96 28.70
N PRO A 14 5.53 -27.66 27.95
CA PRO A 14 4.53 -26.66 28.31
C PRO A 14 3.50 -27.23 29.30
N SER A 15 2.99 -26.38 30.19
CA SER A 15 1.97 -26.75 31.19
C SER A 15 0.57 -26.34 30.74
N ASP A 16 -0.20 -27.39 30.50
CA ASP A 16 -1.63 -27.63 30.71
C ASP A 16 -2.64 -26.53 31.05
N VAL A 17 -3.75 -26.74 30.34
CA VAL A 17 -5.17 -26.46 30.59
C VAL A 17 -5.69 -27.19 31.85
N LEU A 18 -6.41 -26.51 32.74
CA LEU A 18 -7.73 -26.91 33.33
C LEU A 18 -8.06 -26.17 34.65
N LEU A 19 -9.33 -25.72 34.72
CA LEU A 19 -10.17 -25.56 35.92
C LEU A 19 -9.75 -24.43 36.88
N GLU A 20 -10.62 -23.67 37.56
CA GLU A 20 -11.99 -23.93 38.01
C GLU A 20 -12.55 -22.65 38.65
N HIS A 21 -13.85 -22.68 38.95
CA HIS A 21 -14.59 -21.83 39.90
C HIS A 21 -14.95 -20.40 39.44
N ALA A 22 -16.20 -20.12 39.06
CA ALA A 22 -17.48 -20.22 39.77
C ALA A 22 -17.74 -19.06 40.75
N ASP A 23 -18.96 -18.54 40.59
CA ASP A 23 -19.83 -17.94 41.61
C ASP A 23 -19.75 -16.41 41.87
N GLU A 24 -20.73 -15.70 41.29
CA GLU A 24 -21.62 -14.77 41.99
C GLU A 24 -22.86 -14.58 41.07
N LEU A 25 -24.03 -15.18 41.35
CA LEU A 25 -25.09 -14.73 42.29
C LEU A 25 -25.41 -13.23 42.06
N VAL A 26 -26.64 -12.72 41.88
CA VAL A 26 -27.97 -13.14 42.30
C VAL A 26 -28.99 -12.17 41.69
N GLY A 27 -30.24 -12.61 41.54
CA GLY A 27 -31.42 -11.75 41.39
C GLY A 27 -32.41 -12.29 40.35
N SER A 28 -33.06 -13.45 40.54
CA SER A 28 -34.30 -13.66 41.31
C SER A 28 -35.44 -12.69 40.95
N THR A 29 -36.53 -13.23 40.38
CA THR A 29 -37.97 -12.94 40.66
C THR A 29 -38.77 -13.61 39.55
N THR A 30 -39.27 -14.84 39.80
CA THR A 30 -40.67 -15.16 40.18
C THR A 30 -41.44 -15.61 38.93
N ASP A 31 -41.67 -16.92 38.77
CA ASP A 31 -42.89 -17.66 39.15
C ASP A 31 -44.15 -17.06 38.51
N ALA A 32 -45.11 -17.78 37.93
CA ALA A 32 -45.38 -19.19 37.79
C ALA A 32 -46.61 -19.28 36.85
N HIS A 33 -46.74 -20.33 36.04
CA HIS A 33 -47.92 -21.20 36.10
C HIS A 33 -47.79 -22.38 35.13
N ALA A 34 -47.99 -23.55 35.72
CA ALA A 34 -48.19 -24.82 35.06
C ALA A 34 -49.61 -24.93 34.48
N SER A 35 -49.87 -26.12 33.92
CA SER A 35 -51.14 -26.63 33.38
C SER A 35 -51.43 -26.16 31.96
N ASP A 36 -52.03 -26.95 31.07
CA ASP A 36 -52.36 -28.37 30.96
C ASP A 36 -52.92 -28.49 29.53
N GLY A 37 -52.95 -29.69 28.97
CA GLY A 37 -53.16 -29.92 27.54
C GLY A 37 -54.50 -29.42 26.97
N LEU A 38 -54.53 -29.24 25.65
CA LEU A 38 -55.52 -29.91 24.80
C LEU A 38 -55.12 -29.82 23.32
N GLU A 39 -55.56 -30.87 22.63
CA GLU A 39 -55.37 -31.28 21.24
C GLU A 39 -56.04 -30.36 20.17
N PRO A 40 -55.89 -30.68 18.86
CA PRO A 40 -55.74 -29.74 17.76
C PRO A 40 -57.07 -29.28 17.15
N VAL A 41 -57.03 -28.15 16.45
CA VAL A 41 -58.11 -27.72 15.55
C VAL A 41 -57.52 -27.29 14.22
N ASP A 42 -57.71 -28.15 13.22
CA ASP A 42 -57.59 -27.83 11.81
C ASP A 42 -58.68 -26.83 11.39
N GLY A 43 -58.29 -25.81 10.63
CA GLY A 43 -59.19 -24.85 9.98
C GLY A 43 -58.41 -23.92 9.03
N PRO A 44 -58.73 -23.89 7.72
CA PRO A 44 -57.83 -23.34 6.70
C PRO A 44 -58.04 -21.84 6.42
N ALA A 45 -57.09 -21.30 5.65
CA ALA A 45 -57.09 -20.04 4.89
C ALA A 45 -56.51 -18.81 5.59
N SER A 46 -55.32 -18.38 5.14
CA SER A 46 -55.20 -17.41 4.04
C SER A 46 -53.73 -17.06 3.81
N GLY A 47 -53.33 -17.09 2.54
CA GLY A 47 -51.96 -16.80 2.13
C GLY A 47 -51.59 -15.34 2.39
N VAL A 48 -50.59 -15.15 3.25
CA VAL A 48 -49.66 -14.04 3.14
C VAL A 48 -48.34 -14.70 2.74
N SER A 49 -47.97 -14.56 1.47
CA SER A 49 -46.62 -14.92 1.03
C SER A 49 -45.64 -14.00 1.75
N GLU A 50 -45.09 -14.47 2.85
CA GLU A 50 -43.87 -13.90 3.43
C GLU A 50 -42.78 -13.88 2.35
N PRO A 51 -41.93 -12.84 2.29
CA PRO A 51 -40.79 -12.85 1.40
C PRO A 51 -39.93 -14.07 1.72
N SER A 52 -39.86 -14.99 0.75
CA SER A 52 -39.13 -16.25 0.85
C SER A 52 -37.74 -16.00 1.45
N ALA A 53 -37.56 -16.45 2.70
CA ALA A 53 -36.29 -16.36 3.39
C ALA A 53 -35.25 -17.06 2.52
N ILE A 54 -34.25 -16.29 2.06
CA ILE A 54 -33.13 -16.84 1.32
C ILE A 54 -32.54 -17.95 2.19
N ALA A 55 -32.67 -19.19 1.72
CA ALA A 55 -32.14 -20.35 2.41
C ALA A 55 -30.62 -20.18 2.50
N PHE A 56 -30.14 -19.75 3.67
CA PHE A 56 -28.72 -19.78 3.99
C PHE A 56 -28.28 -21.23 3.89
N GLY A 57 -27.37 -21.52 2.97
CA GLY A 57 -26.86 -22.87 2.77
C GLY A 57 -26.31 -23.40 4.08
N GLY A 58 -27.02 -24.36 4.67
CA GLY A 58 -26.60 -25.04 5.89
C GLY A 58 -25.18 -25.61 5.74
N ASP A 59 -24.37 -25.41 6.78
CA ASP A 59 -23.06 -26.02 7.01
C ASP A 59 -22.01 -25.92 5.89
N ARG A 60 -21.94 -24.79 5.19
CA ARG A 60 -20.79 -24.46 4.31
C ARG A 60 -20.05 -23.22 4.76
N GLY A 61 -19.19 -23.37 5.78
CA GLY A 61 -18.11 -22.43 6.10
C GLY A 61 -18.54 -21.08 6.69
N ARG A 62 -17.72 -20.55 7.62
CA ARG A 62 -17.90 -19.20 8.17
C ARG A 62 -17.29 -18.19 7.19
N LEU A 63 -18.10 -17.29 6.64
CA LEU A 63 -17.63 -16.15 5.85
C LEU A 63 -17.34 -14.97 6.77
N GLU A 64 -16.07 -14.55 6.84
CA GLU A 64 -15.68 -13.33 7.55
C GLU A 64 -15.34 -12.23 6.54
N ILE A 65 -16.22 -11.24 6.41
CA ILE A 65 -16.01 -10.08 5.54
C ILE A 65 -15.18 -9.06 6.32
N THR A 66 -13.91 -8.95 5.96
CA THR A 66 -13.05 -7.93 6.58
C THR A 66 -13.51 -6.53 6.18
N GLN A 67 -13.39 -5.57 7.09
CA GLN A 67 -13.62 -4.15 6.83
C GLN A 67 -12.93 -3.68 5.54
N ARG A 68 -11.71 -4.17 5.30
CA ARG A 68 -10.89 -3.78 4.16
C ARG A 68 -11.46 -4.28 2.82
N ALA A 69 -12.20 -5.39 2.83
CA ALA A 69 -12.90 -5.85 1.65
C ALA A 69 -14.04 -4.88 1.28
N VAL A 70 -14.82 -4.43 2.26
CA VAL A 70 -15.89 -3.44 2.04
C VAL A 70 -15.33 -2.11 1.54
N GLU A 71 -14.26 -1.60 2.18
CA GLU A 71 -13.54 -0.41 1.69
C GLU A 71 -13.14 -0.55 0.21
N ARG A 72 -12.66 -1.73 -0.17
CA ARG A 72 -12.20 -1.99 -1.53
C ARG A 72 -13.36 -2.04 -2.54
N ILE A 73 -14.47 -2.65 -2.17
CA ILE A 73 -15.69 -2.67 -2.97
C ILE A 73 -16.15 -1.24 -3.23
N VAL A 74 -16.26 -0.42 -2.18
CA VAL A 74 -16.68 0.99 -2.29
C VAL A 74 -15.72 1.79 -3.18
N GLU A 75 -14.40 1.66 -2.99
CA GLU A 75 -13.42 2.33 -3.84
C GLU A 75 -13.50 1.91 -5.32
N ILE A 76 -13.77 0.63 -5.59
CA ILE A 76 -13.89 0.12 -6.97
C ILE A 76 -15.19 0.62 -7.60
N THR A 77 -16.31 0.55 -6.88
CA THR A 77 -17.61 1.04 -7.35
C THR A 77 -17.55 2.54 -7.63
N ALA A 78 -16.99 3.33 -6.71
CA ALA A 78 -16.81 4.76 -6.92
C ALA A 78 -15.91 5.07 -8.13
N ARG A 79 -14.84 4.31 -8.36
CA ARG A 79 -13.95 4.48 -9.54
C ARG A 79 -14.62 4.17 -10.87
N ARG A 80 -15.73 3.43 -10.87
CA ARG A 80 -16.50 3.10 -12.07
C ARG A 80 -17.56 4.15 -12.39
N HIS A 81 -17.96 4.97 -11.42
CA HIS A 81 -18.96 6.00 -11.64
C HIS A 81 -18.42 7.12 -12.56
N PRO A 82 -19.13 7.51 -13.63
CA PRO A 82 -18.62 8.40 -14.68
C PRO A 82 -18.28 9.81 -14.18
N ALA A 83 -18.98 10.29 -13.15
CA ALA A 83 -18.74 11.61 -12.58
C ALA A 83 -17.53 11.69 -11.62
N VAL A 84 -16.85 10.57 -11.33
CA VAL A 84 -15.74 10.54 -10.36
C VAL A 84 -14.39 10.74 -11.06
N ALA A 85 -13.69 11.81 -10.69
CA ALA A 85 -12.36 12.13 -11.19
C ALA A 85 -11.27 11.33 -10.46
N ARG A 86 -10.24 10.89 -11.20
CA ARG A 86 -9.08 10.20 -10.61
C ARG A 86 -7.99 11.21 -10.28
N GLN A 87 -7.88 11.58 -9.01
CA GLN A 87 -6.78 12.43 -8.57
C GLN A 87 -5.60 11.58 -8.07
N SER A 88 -4.50 11.61 -8.83
CA SER A 88 -3.25 10.98 -8.43
C SER A 88 -2.56 11.82 -7.35
N ALA A 89 -2.10 11.16 -6.28
CA ALA A 89 -1.50 11.80 -5.12
C ALA A 89 -0.13 12.43 -5.44
N VAL A 90 -0.11 13.73 -5.74
CA VAL A 90 1.13 14.52 -5.78
C VAL A 90 1.48 15.05 -4.38
N LEU A 91 0.47 15.38 -3.56
CA LEU A 91 0.56 15.60 -2.11
C LEU A 91 -0.67 14.91 -1.47
N GLY A 92 -0.48 13.84 -0.67
CA GLY A 92 -1.56 13.17 0.06
C GLY A 92 -1.83 11.71 -0.35
N ARG A 93 -3.03 11.19 -0.04
CA ARG A 93 -3.49 9.85 -0.42
C ARG A 93 -4.39 9.97 -1.66
N GLY A 94 -4.24 9.05 -2.63
CA GLY A 94 -4.95 9.13 -3.91
C GLY A 94 -6.46 8.94 -3.72
N LEU A 95 -7.25 9.77 -4.40
CA LEU A 95 -8.72 9.67 -4.41
C LEU A 95 -9.18 8.76 -5.57
N PRO A 96 -10.35 8.12 -5.49
CA PRO A 96 -11.23 8.03 -4.31
C PRO A 96 -10.69 7.08 -3.24
N LYS A 97 -11.01 7.40 -1.98
CA LYS A 97 -10.61 6.65 -0.78
C LYS A 97 -11.83 6.39 0.10
N ALA A 98 -12.05 5.13 0.45
CA ALA A 98 -13.12 4.75 1.37
C ALA A 98 -12.56 4.33 2.73
N ARG A 99 -13.37 4.53 3.77
CA ARG A 99 -13.27 3.91 5.09
C ARG A 99 -14.62 3.28 5.41
N ALA A 100 -14.59 2.07 5.95
CA ALA A 100 -15.77 1.37 6.40
C ALA A 100 -15.60 1.04 7.89
N VAL A 101 -16.69 0.95 8.64
CA VAL A 101 -16.72 0.35 9.97
C VAL A 101 -17.83 -0.67 9.96
N VAL A 102 -17.49 -1.93 10.24
CA VAL A 102 -18.43 -3.06 10.20
C VAL A 102 -18.79 -3.44 11.63
N ALA A 103 -20.08 -3.46 11.95
CA ALA A 103 -20.60 -3.89 13.24
C ALA A 103 -21.71 -4.94 13.01
N GLY A 104 -21.38 -6.21 13.21
CA GLY A 104 -22.28 -7.32 12.91
C GLY A 104 -22.64 -7.36 11.43
N GLN A 105 -23.94 -7.21 11.12
CA GLN A 105 -24.47 -7.20 9.74
C GLN A 105 -24.69 -5.79 9.17
N ARG A 106 -24.23 -4.74 9.86
CA ARG A 106 -24.36 -3.36 9.41
C ARG A 106 -23.02 -2.69 9.17
N VAL A 107 -23.01 -1.77 8.21
CA VAL A 107 -21.82 -1.00 7.85
C VAL A 107 -22.11 0.51 7.80
N SER A 108 -21.20 1.26 8.39
CA SER A 108 -21.11 2.71 8.20
C SER A 108 -19.93 3.05 7.30
N LEU A 109 -20.18 3.86 6.26
CA LEU A 109 -19.25 4.15 5.17
C LEU A 109 -18.92 5.65 5.10
N HIS A 110 -17.65 5.95 4.88
CA HIS A 110 -17.18 7.28 4.53
C HIS A 110 -16.34 7.24 3.26
N LEU A 111 -16.75 7.98 2.23
CA LEU A 111 -16.07 8.06 0.95
C LEU A 111 -15.58 9.48 0.67
N GLU A 112 -14.27 9.63 0.53
CA GLU A 112 -13.65 10.85 0.00
C GLU A 112 -13.45 10.67 -1.51
N THR A 113 -14.04 11.58 -2.30
CA THR A 113 -14.01 11.51 -3.76
C THR A 113 -13.78 12.88 -4.40
N ALA A 114 -13.24 12.87 -5.61
CA ALA A 114 -13.19 14.05 -6.48
C ALA A 114 -14.21 13.87 -7.59
N ILE A 115 -14.94 14.92 -7.94
CA ILE A 115 -15.92 14.87 -9.04
C ILE A 115 -15.46 15.69 -10.23
N THR A 116 -15.91 15.34 -11.43
CA THR A 116 -15.67 16.11 -12.66
C THR A 116 -16.79 17.13 -12.85
N TRP A 117 -16.45 18.39 -13.13
CA TRP A 117 -17.42 19.40 -13.58
C TRP A 117 -17.95 19.05 -14.98
N PRO A 118 -19.22 19.30 -15.37
CA PRO A 118 -20.27 20.11 -14.74
C PRO A 118 -21.27 19.34 -13.86
N ASN A 119 -20.95 18.12 -13.42
CA ASN A 119 -21.93 17.28 -12.74
C ASN A 119 -22.45 17.95 -11.44
N PRO A 120 -23.78 18.09 -11.25
CA PRO A 120 -24.35 18.63 -10.02
C PRO A 120 -23.89 17.81 -8.81
N LEU A 121 -23.32 18.49 -7.82
CA LEU A 121 -22.72 17.87 -6.63
C LEU A 121 -23.73 17.02 -5.86
N ALA A 122 -24.95 17.54 -5.65
CA ALA A 122 -25.99 16.89 -4.88
C ALA A 122 -26.50 15.61 -5.57
N ASP A 123 -26.80 15.68 -6.87
CA ASP A 123 -27.30 14.54 -7.64
C ASP A 123 -26.22 13.47 -7.77
N THR A 124 -24.97 13.88 -7.99
CA THR A 124 -23.84 12.95 -8.07
C THR A 124 -23.61 12.24 -6.74
N ALA A 125 -23.64 12.97 -5.61
CA ALA A 125 -23.50 12.37 -4.29
C ALA A 125 -24.67 11.41 -3.99
N THR A 126 -25.90 11.77 -4.36
CA THR A 126 -27.09 10.94 -4.16
C THR A 126 -27.02 9.66 -4.98
N ASN A 127 -26.68 9.77 -6.27
CA ASN A 127 -26.53 8.63 -7.16
C ASN A 127 -25.38 7.72 -6.69
N LEU A 128 -24.26 8.31 -6.27
CA LEU A 128 -23.11 7.57 -5.77
C LEU A 128 -23.44 6.86 -4.44
N ARG A 129 -24.22 7.48 -3.55
CA ARG A 129 -24.73 6.86 -2.32
C ARG A 129 -25.58 5.64 -2.64
N GLN A 130 -26.54 5.79 -3.55
CA GLN A 130 -27.43 4.71 -3.94
C GLN A 130 -26.67 3.55 -4.59
N THR A 131 -25.80 3.86 -5.55
CA THR A 131 -24.97 2.87 -6.26
C THR A 131 -24.06 2.11 -5.31
N ILE A 132 -23.44 2.79 -4.35
CA ILE A 132 -22.56 2.14 -3.36
C ILE A 132 -23.36 1.30 -2.38
N THR A 133 -24.52 1.78 -1.93
CA THR A 133 -25.39 1.04 -1.00
C THR A 133 -25.81 -0.27 -1.63
N THR A 134 -26.36 -0.23 -2.85
CA THR A 134 -26.74 -1.41 -3.62
C THR A 134 -25.54 -2.34 -3.84
N ALA A 135 -24.39 -1.82 -4.26
CA ALA A 135 -23.22 -2.66 -4.51
C ALA A 135 -22.69 -3.36 -3.24
N VAL A 136 -22.75 -2.69 -2.07
CA VAL A 136 -22.30 -3.29 -0.81
C VAL A 136 -23.30 -4.35 -0.35
N GLU A 137 -24.61 -4.07 -0.42
CA GLU A 137 -25.66 -5.03 -0.08
C GLU A 137 -25.60 -6.27 -0.99
N ASP A 138 -25.50 -6.08 -2.31
CA ASP A 138 -25.46 -7.18 -3.28
C ASP A 138 -24.20 -8.05 -3.15
N LEU A 139 -23.03 -7.43 -2.94
CA LEU A 139 -21.74 -8.15 -2.94
C LEU A 139 -21.36 -8.71 -1.57
N THR A 140 -21.87 -8.14 -0.48
CA THR A 140 -21.45 -8.51 0.88
C THR A 140 -22.60 -9.01 1.75
N GLY A 141 -23.86 -8.74 1.38
CA GLY A 141 -25.03 -9.03 2.21
C GLY A 141 -25.11 -8.16 3.47
N LEU A 142 -24.23 -7.17 3.63
CA LEU A 142 -24.24 -6.25 4.77
C LEU A 142 -25.14 -5.05 4.47
N GLY A 143 -26.03 -4.72 5.39
CA GLY A 143 -26.88 -3.52 5.29
C GLY A 143 -26.09 -2.25 5.57
N VAL A 144 -26.31 -1.19 4.78
CA VAL A 144 -25.64 0.09 5.00
C VAL A 144 -26.50 0.98 5.90
N ASP A 145 -26.02 1.26 7.11
CA ASP A 145 -26.73 2.12 8.08
C ASP A 145 -26.53 3.61 7.75
N ARG A 146 -25.31 3.96 7.30
CA ARG A 146 -24.93 5.33 6.94
C ARG A 146 -23.86 5.36 5.85
N ALA A 147 -24.06 6.21 4.85
CA ALA A 147 -23.10 6.45 3.78
C ALA A 147 -22.83 7.96 3.59
N ASP A 148 -21.75 8.43 4.19
CA ASP A 148 -21.27 9.80 4.07
C ASP A 148 -20.32 9.94 2.88
N ILE A 149 -20.63 10.87 1.96
CA ILE A 149 -19.82 11.13 0.77
C ILE A 149 -19.28 12.56 0.88
N THR A 150 -17.96 12.67 0.96
CA THR A 150 -17.26 13.95 1.01
C THR A 150 -16.61 14.20 -0.33
N VAL A 151 -17.04 15.28 -0.99
CA VAL A 151 -16.42 15.74 -2.23
C VAL A 151 -15.27 16.68 -1.87
N THR A 152 -14.04 16.18 -1.97
CA THR A 152 -12.84 16.92 -1.55
C THR A 152 -12.34 17.87 -2.64
N ALA A 153 -12.59 17.55 -3.91
CA ALA A 153 -12.12 18.33 -5.04
C ALA A 153 -13.08 18.24 -6.25
N VAL A 154 -13.11 19.30 -7.05
CA VAL A 154 -13.82 19.34 -8.33
C VAL A 154 -12.79 19.53 -9.45
N ASP A 155 -12.73 18.60 -10.38
CA ASP A 155 -11.84 18.64 -11.54
C ASP A 155 -12.52 19.39 -12.70
N ALA A 156 -11.97 20.56 -13.06
CA ALA A 156 -12.43 21.39 -14.17
C ALA A 156 -11.72 21.08 -15.50
N SER A 157 -10.80 20.10 -15.52
CA SER A 157 -9.85 19.89 -16.63
C SER A 157 -10.46 19.28 -17.90
N GLN A 158 -11.78 19.00 -17.95
CA GLN A 158 -12.40 18.23 -19.03
C GLN A 158 -13.24 19.05 -20.02
N VAL A 159 -13.32 20.38 -19.91
CA VAL A 159 -13.94 21.19 -20.98
C VAL A 159 -12.92 21.43 -22.10
N SER A 160 -12.46 20.35 -22.71
CA SER A 160 -11.82 20.36 -24.02
C SER A 160 -12.62 19.45 -24.92
N THR A 161 -13.75 19.94 -25.42
CA THR A 161 -14.33 19.44 -26.67
C THR A 161 -13.36 19.75 -27.81
N SER A 162 -12.33 18.91 -27.97
CA SER A 162 -11.48 18.90 -29.16
C SER A 162 -12.11 17.96 -30.18
N THR A 163 -13.07 18.48 -30.95
CA THR A 163 -13.37 17.96 -32.29
C THR A 163 -12.29 18.51 -33.25
N ALA A 164 -11.08 18.02 -33.06
CA ALA A 164 -9.94 18.12 -33.97
C ALA A 164 -8.97 16.99 -33.55
N PRO A 165 -8.32 16.26 -34.48
CA PRO A 165 -7.24 15.33 -34.14
C PRO A 165 -6.04 16.14 -33.63
N GLY A 166 -6.13 16.59 -32.39
CA GLY A 166 -5.13 17.38 -31.70
C GLY A 166 -4.01 16.45 -31.23
N GLU A 167 -2.81 16.73 -31.74
CA GLU A 167 -1.52 16.25 -31.27
C GLU A 167 -1.56 15.92 -29.77
N ALA A 168 -1.43 14.64 -29.44
CA ALA A 168 -1.49 14.20 -28.06
C ALA A 168 -0.35 14.86 -27.26
N VAL A 169 -0.70 15.69 -26.27
CA VAL A 169 0.27 16.41 -25.47
C VAL A 169 0.90 15.46 -24.45
N ALA A 170 2.23 15.30 -24.53
CA ALA A 170 3.03 14.41 -23.70
C ALA A 170 2.77 14.60 -22.20
N ALA A 171 2.40 13.52 -21.51
CA ALA A 171 2.13 13.54 -20.08
C ALA A 171 3.40 13.85 -19.26
N LYS A 172 3.27 14.73 -18.27
CA LYS A 172 4.38 15.14 -17.37
C LYS A 172 5.01 13.92 -16.68
N GLN A 173 6.32 13.75 -16.86
CA GLN A 173 7.05 12.60 -16.34
C GLN A 173 6.99 12.50 -14.81
N PRO A 174 6.52 11.38 -14.23
CA PRO A 174 6.55 11.16 -12.79
C PRO A 174 7.98 10.91 -12.31
N VAL A 175 8.51 11.83 -11.51
CA VAL A 175 9.87 11.77 -10.96
C VAL A 175 9.84 11.26 -9.52
N GLY A 176 10.70 10.29 -9.19
CA GLY A 176 10.79 9.73 -7.83
C GLY A 176 11.19 10.76 -6.78
N GLY A 177 10.78 10.52 -5.53
CA GLY A 177 11.10 11.36 -4.37
C GLY A 177 12.62 11.51 -4.16
N PRO A 178 13.09 12.66 -3.67
CA PRO A 178 14.51 12.93 -3.51
C PRO A 178 15.12 12.08 -2.38
N ALA A 179 16.19 11.34 -2.69
CA ALA A 179 16.97 10.60 -1.68
C ALA A 179 17.81 11.52 -0.76
N VAL A 180 17.95 12.79 -1.13
CA VAL A 180 18.80 13.81 -0.46
C VAL A 180 18.20 14.31 0.86
N VAL A 181 16.94 13.98 1.17
CA VAL A 181 16.23 14.46 2.35
C VAL A 181 17.01 14.21 3.65
N TRP A 182 17.64 13.04 3.79
CA TRP A 182 18.42 12.69 4.98
C TRP A 182 19.71 13.51 5.15
N VAL A 183 20.33 13.92 4.04
CA VAL A 183 21.56 14.74 4.08
C VAL A 183 21.25 16.16 4.54
N GLY A 184 20.10 16.69 4.10
CA GLY A 184 19.60 17.98 4.57
C GLY A 184 19.40 18.00 6.08
N PHE A 185 18.81 16.94 6.65
CA PHE A 185 18.63 16.82 8.10
C PHE A 185 19.96 16.77 8.87
N VAL A 186 20.93 15.99 8.40
CA VAL A 186 22.26 15.91 9.05
C VAL A 186 22.99 17.26 8.99
N GLY A 187 22.95 17.93 7.83
CA GLY A 187 23.54 19.26 7.68
C GLY A 187 22.89 20.32 8.57
N ALA A 188 21.56 20.34 8.63
CA ALA A 188 20.81 21.23 9.51
C ALA A 188 21.16 20.99 10.99
N PHE A 189 21.23 19.73 11.41
CA PHE A 189 21.59 19.36 12.78
C PHE A 189 23.01 19.82 13.15
N ALA A 190 23.98 19.62 12.25
CA ALA A 190 25.35 20.09 12.45
C ALA A 190 25.41 21.63 12.60
N LEU A 191 24.64 22.37 11.80
CA LEU A 191 24.59 23.83 11.86
C LEU A 191 23.94 24.32 13.16
N VAL A 192 22.89 23.64 13.62
CA VAL A 192 22.27 23.92 14.93
C VAL A 192 23.26 23.69 16.07
N LEU A 193 24.00 22.58 16.08
CA LEU A 193 25.02 22.33 17.10
C LEU A 193 26.13 23.39 17.08
N ALA A 194 26.61 23.77 15.89
CA ALA A 194 27.59 24.85 15.74
C ALA A 194 27.05 26.18 16.29
N GLY A 195 25.78 26.49 16.04
CA GLY A 195 25.10 27.64 16.60
C GLY A 195 25.02 27.61 18.13
N CYS A 196 24.65 26.48 18.73
CA CYS A 196 24.63 26.32 20.18
C CYS A 196 26.02 26.54 20.81
N VAL A 197 27.08 26.04 20.17
CA VAL A 197 28.46 26.27 20.62
C VAL A 197 28.82 27.76 20.53
N ALA A 198 28.46 28.44 19.45
CA ALA A 198 28.71 29.88 19.29
C ALA A 198 27.95 30.73 20.34
N VAL A 199 26.69 30.41 20.63
CA VAL A 199 25.90 31.08 21.69
C VAL A 199 26.53 30.85 23.06
N ARG A 200 26.99 29.63 23.34
CA ARG A 200 27.71 29.32 24.59
C ARG A 200 28.99 30.15 24.71
N GLU A 201 29.80 30.21 23.67
CA GLU A 201 31.03 31.00 23.68
C GLU A 201 30.73 32.51 23.86
N MET A 202 29.66 33.03 23.26
CA MET A 202 29.22 34.41 23.48
C MET A 202 28.75 34.66 24.92
N ALA A 203 28.00 33.74 25.52
CA ALA A 203 27.55 33.84 26.91
C ALA A 203 28.73 33.81 27.91
N VAL A 204 29.74 32.98 27.64
CA VAL A 204 30.98 32.95 28.42
C VAL A 204 31.78 34.24 28.23
N ALA A 205 31.92 34.74 27.00
CA ALA A 205 32.66 35.97 26.70
C ALA A 205 32.03 37.23 27.32
N THR A 206 30.71 37.23 27.49
CA THR A 206 29.96 38.33 28.13
C THR A 206 29.85 38.19 29.65
N GLY A 207 30.39 37.11 30.23
CA GLY A 207 30.32 36.84 31.67
C GLY A 207 28.92 36.43 32.17
N LEU A 208 28.01 36.06 31.27
CA LEU A 208 26.66 35.59 31.64
C LEU A 208 26.67 34.19 32.28
N THR A 209 27.73 33.41 32.06
CA THR A 209 27.90 32.07 32.60
C THR A 209 29.34 31.83 33.01
N ASP A 210 29.55 31.30 34.21
CA ASP A 210 30.87 30.89 34.68
C ASP A 210 31.37 29.69 33.86
N GLY A 211 32.49 29.88 33.18
CA GLY A 211 33.13 28.85 32.37
C GLY A 211 34.35 29.39 31.65
N ALA A 212 35.36 28.54 31.47
CA ALA A 212 36.54 28.94 30.72
C ALA A 212 36.24 28.84 29.21
N SER A 213 36.37 29.94 28.47
CA SER A 213 36.16 30.01 27.01
C SER A 213 37.02 28.94 26.32
N TRP A 214 36.41 28.16 25.43
CA TRP A 214 37.14 27.16 24.66
C TRP A 214 37.96 27.80 23.54
N LEU A 215 37.52 28.96 23.02
CA LEU A 215 38.16 29.65 21.89
C LEU A 215 39.18 30.71 22.31
N ALA A 216 39.03 31.36 23.48
CA ALA A 216 39.97 32.42 23.90
C ALA A 216 41.24 31.87 24.57
N ARG A 217 41.30 30.54 24.78
CA ARG A 217 42.56 29.87 25.12
C ARG A 217 43.38 29.87 23.84
N GLY A 218 44.36 30.77 23.75
CA GLY A 218 45.30 30.80 22.64
C GLY A 218 45.74 29.38 22.35
N PHE A 219 45.40 28.86 21.18
CA PHE A 219 45.72 27.50 20.79
C PHE A 219 47.24 27.45 20.50
N GLU A 220 48.07 27.45 21.55
CA GLU A 220 49.42 26.91 21.48
C GLU A 220 49.26 25.41 21.23
N LEU A 221 49.04 25.07 19.96
CA LEU A 221 48.90 23.70 19.48
C LEU A 221 50.29 23.06 19.55
N GLU A 222 50.62 22.45 20.67
CA GLU A 222 51.71 21.49 20.67
C GLU A 222 51.37 20.35 19.69
N PRO A 223 52.30 19.91 18.83
CA PRO A 223 52.04 18.86 17.84
C PRO A 223 51.62 17.54 18.48
N ALA A 224 50.32 17.33 18.64
CA ALA A 224 49.76 16.08 19.13
C ALA A 224 49.57 15.09 17.97
N GLY A 225 50.04 13.85 18.13
CA GLY A 225 49.96 12.82 17.09
C GLY A 225 48.54 12.49 16.59
N TRP A 226 47.51 12.83 17.37
CA TRP A 226 46.09 12.66 17.02
C TRP A 226 45.53 13.75 16.08
N MET A 227 46.23 14.88 15.96
CA MET A 227 45.77 16.02 15.16
C MET A 227 45.74 15.71 13.66
N VAL A 228 46.71 14.93 13.18
CA VAL A 228 46.80 14.48 11.78
C VAL A 228 45.64 13.53 11.43
N PRO A 229 45.37 12.43 12.16
CA PRO A 229 44.26 11.55 11.83
C PRO A 229 42.89 12.20 11.98
N SER A 230 42.69 13.13 12.93
CA SER A 230 41.42 13.87 13.03
C SER A 230 41.19 14.80 11.85
N GLY A 231 42.23 15.48 11.37
CA GLY A 231 42.17 16.33 10.17
C GLY A 231 41.86 15.52 8.91
N ILE A 232 42.52 14.37 8.74
CA ILE A 232 42.25 13.43 7.64
C ILE A 232 40.80 12.93 7.71
N PHE A 233 40.32 12.56 8.90
CA PHE A 233 38.95 12.10 9.08
C PHE A 233 37.93 13.19 8.70
N ALA A 234 38.14 14.43 9.15
CA ALA A 234 37.29 15.57 8.78
C ALA A 234 37.27 15.82 7.27
N ALA A 235 38.44 15.75 6.60
CA ALA A 235 38.54 15.88 5.16
C ALA A 235 37.78 14.75 4.43
N VAL A 236 37.92 13.50 4.87
CA VAL A 236 37.21 12.34 4.31
C VAL A 236 35.70 12.48 4.47
N VAL A 237 35.22 12.92 5.64
CA VAL A 237 33.79 13.15 5.87
C VAL A 237 33.26 14.28 4.98
N GLY A 238 34.01 15.38 4.84
CA GLY A 238 33.65 16.47 3.93
C GLY A 238 33.54 16.01 2.47
N VAL A 239 34.52 15.25 2.00
CA VAL A 239 34.50 14.66 0.64
C VAL A 239 33.35 13.66 0.50
N LEU A 240 33.08 12.83 1.50
CA LEU A 240 31.96 11.88 1.49
C LEU A 240 30.62 12.62 1.36
N LEU A 241 30.43 13.69 2.13
CA LEU A 241 29.23 14.53 2.04
C LEU A 241 29.08 15.13 0.64
N LEU A 242 30.17 15.64 0.06
CA LEU A 242 30.20 16.17 -1.31
C LEU A 242 29.86 15.10 -2.35
N VAL A 243 30.38 13.88 -2.22
CA VAL A 243 30.02 12.75 -3.11
C VAL A 243 28.54 12.38 -2.98
N VAL A 244 28.00 12.42 -1.76
CA VAL A 244 26.58 12.12 -1.51
C VAL A 244 25.66 13.19 -2.09
N THR A 245 26.05 14.48 -2.10
CA THR A 245 25.23 15.54 -2.74
C THR A 245 25.12 15.34 -4.25
N PHE A 246 26.17 14.82 -4.90
CA PHE A 246 26.14 14.49 -6.33
C PHE A 246 25.46 13.15 -6.66
N LYS A 247 24.92 12.42 -5.67
CA LYS A 247 24.31 11.09 -5.88
C LYS A 247 23.02 11.19 -6.70
N ARG A 248 23.18 10.98 -8.01
CA ARG A 248 22.17 11.14 -9.07
C ARG A 248 20.82 10.47 -8.77
N ARG A 249 19.74 11.22 -8.96
CA ARG A 249 18.33 10.84 -8.77
C ARG A 249 17.98 9.53 -9.50
N ARG A 250 17.41 8.56 -8.78
CA ARG A 250 17.04 7.25 -9.33
C ARG A 250 15.79 7.39 -10.21
N ARG A 251 15.88 6.97 -11.48
CA ARG A 251 14.77 6.94 -12.45
C ARG A 251 13.99 5.62 -12.32
N THR A 252 12.67 5.68 -12.12
CA THR A 252 11.81 4.52 -11.78
C THR A 252 10.69 4.25 -12.80
N HIS A 253 10.52 5.08 -13.83
CA HIS A 253 9.45 4.95 -14.83
C HIS A 253 10.03 4.75 -16.25
N HIS A 254 9.33 3.96 -17.07
CA HIS A 254 9.62 3.71 -18.48
C HIS A 254 8.59 4.42 -19.36
N ALA A 255 9.03 5.01 -20.48
CA ALA A 255 8.13 5.65 -21.44
C ALA A 255 7.67 4.63 -22.49
N VAL A 256 6.41 4.69 -22.91
CA VAL A 256 5.89 3.94 -24.06
C VAL A 256 5.81 4.88 -25.27
N GLY A 257 6.36 4.48 -26.42
CA GLY A 257 6.29 5.27 -27.66
C GLY A 257 7.44 6.25 -27.91
N GLY A 258 8.59 6.09 -27.25
CA GLY A 258 9.76 6.96 -27.44
C GLY A 258 9.96 7.99 -26.33
N GLN A 259 10.83 8.99 -26.58
CA GLN A 259 11.21 10.00 -25.57
C GLN A 259 10.07 10.97 -25.22
N ASP A 260 9.08 11.09 -26.12
CA ASP A 260 7.89 11.94 -25.97
C ASP A 260 6.66 11.15 -25.45
N GLY A 261 6.92 9.99 -24.84
CA GLY A 261 5.90 9.01 -24.47
C GLY A 261 4.74 9.59 -23.65
N LEU A 262 3.54 9.48 -24.22
CA LEU A 262 2.26 9.86 -23.62
C LEU A 262 1.92 9.03 -22.38
N VAL A 263 2.51 7.84 -22.27
CA VAL A 263 2.17 6.86 -21.24
C VAL A 263 3.43 6.38 -20.52
N TRP A 264 3.44 6.57 -19.20
CA TRP A 264 4.52 6.13 -18.32
C TRP A 264 4.13 4.84 -17.61
N LEU A 265 4.88 3.76 -17.85
CA LEU A 265 4.70 2.47 -17.17
C LEU A 265 5.62 2.38 -15.94
N ARG A 266 5.11 1.83 -14.83
CA ARG A 266 5.96 1.38 -13.72
C ARG A 266 6.69 0.12 -14.13
N SER A 267 7.86 -0.14 -13.52
CA SER A 267 8.59 -1.38 -13.78
C SER A 267 7.72 -2.62 -13.49
N ALA A 268 6.90 -2.60 -12.45
CA ALA A 268 5.95 -3.67 -12.16
C ALA A 268 4.95 -3.93 -13.31
N ASP A 269 4.49 -2.88 -13.98
CA ASP A 269 3.54 -3.01 -15.09
C ASP A 269 4.24 -3.49 -16.37
N VAL A 270 5.52 -3.14 -16.57
CA VAL A 270 6.35 -3.77 -17.62
C VAL A 270 6.46 -5.29 -17.40
N ALA A 271 6.60 -5.73 -16.15
CA ALA A 271 6.61 -7.17 -15.85
C ALA A 271 5.25 -7.83 -16.12
N ARG A 272 4.15 -7.16 -15.80
CA ARG A 272 2.79 -7.65 -16.09
C ARG A 272 2.54 -7.77 -17.57
N LEU A 273 2.92 -6.76 -18.35
CA LEU A 273 2.80 -6.79 -19.80
C LEU A 273 3.63 -7.92 -20.42
N ALA A 274 4.85 -8.13 -19.94
CA ALA A 274 5.69 -9.24 -20.38
C ALA A 274 5.10 -10.62 -20.00
N CYS A 275 4.53 -10.76 -18.79
CA CYS A 275 3.84 -11.99 -18.40
C CYS A 275 2.59 -12.24 -19.24
N ASP A 276 1.83 -11.19 -19.56
CA ASP A 276 0.63 -11.28 -20.39
C ASP A 276 0.99 -11.74 -21.81
N SER A 277 2.04 -11.18 -22.41
CA SER A 277 2.55 -11.64 -23.71
C SER A 277 3.10 -13.07 -23.67
N ALA A 278 3.79 -13.46 -22.59
CA ALA A 278 4.28 -14.83 -22.44
C ALA A 278 3.17 -15.87 -22.30
N ARG A 279 2.02 -15.50 -21.70
CA ARG A 279 0.84 -16.37 -21.59
C ARG A 279 0.11 -16.61 -22.91
N GLN A 280 0.41 -15.85 -23.96
CA GLN A 280 -0.16 -16.04 -25.30
C GLN A 280 0.53 -17.17 -26.07
N VAL A 281 1.62 -17.73 -25.55
CA VAL A 281 2.29 -18.88 -26.14
C VAL A 281 1.64 -20.15 -25.59
N ASP A 282 1.08 -20.98 -26.47
CA ASP A 282 0.26 -22.16 -26.12
C ASP A 282 0.96 -23.17 -25.20
N SER A 283 2.30 -23.23 -25.20
CA SER A 283 3.10 -24.16 -24.40
C SER A 283 3.26 -23.75 -22.91
N VAL A 284 2.73 -22.60 -22.51
CA VAL A 284 3.00 -22.01 -21.19
C VAL A 284 1.85 -22.22 -20.19
N THR A 285 2.09 -23.02 -19.14
CA THR A 285 1.09 -23.26 -18.08
C THR A 285 1.06 -22.14 -17.04
N ALA A 286 2.23 -21.67 -16.62
CA ALA A 286 2.35 -20.64 -15.60
C ALA A 286 3.50 -19.67 -15.89
N VAL A 287 3.27 -18.39 -15.58
CA VAL A 287 4.27 -17.33 -15.73
C VAL A 287 4.32 -16.47 -14.50
N ALA A 288 5.52 -16.30 -13.95
CA ALA A 288 5.84 -15.32 -12.94
C ALA A 288 6.93 -14.38 -13.47
N GLY A 289 6.80 -13.08 -13.23
CA GLY A 289 7.72 -12.08 -13.78
C GLY A 289 8.05 -10.96 -12.81
N ARG A 290 9.29 -10.49 -12.87
CA ARG A 290 9.75 -9.33 -12.11
C ARG A 290 10.62 -8.44 -12.99
N SER A 291 10.34 -7.14 -12.99
CA SER A 291 11.13 -6.15 -13.70
C SER A 291 11.94 -5.28 -12.73
N ARG A 292 13.21 -5.06 -13.07
CA ARG A 292 14.15 -4.16 -12.40
C ARG A 292 14.81 -3.25 -13.42
N ARG A 293 14.44 -1.97 -13.45
CA ARG A 293 15.05 -0.82 -14.16
C ARG A 293 15.42 -0.99 -15.65
N LYS A 294 16.23 -1.98 -16.02
CA LYS A 294 16.61 -2.30 -17.41
C LYS A 294 16.46 -3.79 -17.72
N ARG A 295 15.99 -4.61 -16.78
CA ARG A 295 15.92 -6.06 -16.91
C ARG A 295 14.56 -6.60 -16.49
N VAL A 296 14.01 -7.50 -17.28
CA VAL A 296 12.79 -8.27 -16.98
C VAL A 296 13.19 -9.72 -16.81
N ASN A 297 13.00 -10.26 -15.62
CA ASN A 297 13.21 -11.67 -15.32
C ASN A 297 11.85 -12.37 -15.36
N LEU A 298 11.71 -13.38 -16.20
CA LEU A 298 10.53 -14.23 -16.30
C LEU A 298 10.89 -15.65 -15.88
N THR A 299 10.01 -16.29 -15.12
CA THR A 299 10.03 -17.72 -14.83
C THR A 299 8.79 -18.32 -15.46
N VAL A 300 9.00 -19.21 -16.40
CA VAL A 300 7.97 -19.83 -17.23
C VAL A 300 7.94 -21.32 -16.89
N THR A 301 6.77 -21.83 -16.57
CA THR A 301 6.52 -23.26 -16.40
C THR A 301 5.86 -23.80 -17.67
N THR A 302 6.38 -24.91 -18.21
CA THR A 302 5.97 -25.46 -19.51
C THR A 302 5.89 -26.98 -19.50
N PHE A 303 4.94 -27.52 -20.28
CA PHE A 303 4.90 -28.92 -20.69
C PHE A 303 5.52 -29.05 -22.10
N GLY A 304 6.84 -29.06 -22.19
CA GLY A 304 7.51 -29.17 -23.49
C GLY A 304 9.01 -28.94 -23.42
N GLU A 305 9.67 -29.03 -24.57
CA GLU A 305 11.11 -28.84 -24.71
C GLU A 305 11.52 -27.41 -24.27
N PRO A 306 12.28 -27.26 -23.16
CA PRO A 306 12.54 -25.95 -22.56
C PRO A 306 13.23 -24.94 -23.49
N SER A 307 14.07 -25.44 -24.40
CA SER A 307 14.84 -24.62 -25.34
C SER A 307 13.97 -23.97 -26.42
N ARG A 308 12.99 -24.71 -26.97
CA ARG A 308 12.03 -24.19 -27.96
C ARG A 308 11.10 -23.16 -27.31
N VAL A 309 10.54 -23.51 -26.16
CA VAL A 309 9.62 -22.64 -25.41
C VAL A 309 10.31 -21.35 -24.98
N SER A 310 11.56 -21.42 -24.51
CA SER A 310 12.33 -20.22 -24.20
C SER A 310 12.50 -19.32 -25.43
N THR A 311 12.71 -19.88 -26.62
CA THR A 311 12.94 -19.10 -27.85
C THR A 311 11.64 -18.41 -28.30
N ASP A 312 10.54 -19.15 -28.32
CA ASP A 312 9.22 -18.64 -28.75
C ASP A 312 8.73 -17.53 -27.80
N VAL A 313 8.84 -17.77 -26.48
CA VAL A 313 8.47 -16.77 -25.47
C VAL A 313 9.39 -15.54 -25.55
N THR A 314 10.69 -15.73 -25.80
CA THR A 314 11.62 -14.58 -25.96
C THR A 314 11.20 -13.73 -27.16
N ALA A 315 10.92 -14.34 -28.30
CA ALA A 315 10.55 -13.61 -29.51
C ALA A 315 9.28 -12.77 -29.33
N VAL A 316 8.21 -13.37 -28.76
CA VAL A 316 6.92 -12.70 -28.52
C VAL A 316 7.06 -11.56 -27.51
N VAL A 317 7.79 -11.80 -26.40
CA VAL A 317 7.97 -10.80 -25.35
C VAL A 317 8.85 -9.66 -25.83
N GLU A 318 9.95 -9.95 -26.54
CA GLU A 318 10.82 -8.90 -27.08
C GLU A 318 10.10 -8.03 -28.10
N ASP A 319 9.30 -8.64 -28.99
CA ASP A 319 8.54 -7.88 -29.98
C ASP A 319 7.60 -6.86 -29.32
N ARG A 320 6.88 -7.28 -28.26
CA ARG A 320 6.01 -6.37 -27.49
C ARG A 320 6.77 -5.27 -26.77
N LEU A 321 7.95 -5.58 -26.22
CA LEU A 321 8.76 -4.66 -25.41
C LEU A 321 9.57 -3.65 -26.24
N ARG A 322 9.70 -3.84 -27.57
CA ARG A 322 10.37 -2.89 -28.48
C ARG A 322 9.77 -1.49 -28.45
N THR A 323 8.49 -1.37 -28.12
CA THR A 323 7.77 -0.09 -28.02
C THR A 323 8.09 0.71 -26.74
N ILE A 324 8.81 0.12 -25.78
CA ILE A 324 9.14 0.72 -24.48
C ILE A 324 10.55 1.30 -24.51
N THR A 325 10.70 2.55 -24.06
CA THR A 325 11.99 3.24 -23.95
C THR A 325 12.38 3.45 -22.48
N PRO A 326 13.59 3.04 -22.06
CA PRO A 326 14.55 2.20 -22.79
C PRO A 326 14.06 0.76 -22.93
N VAL A 327 14.47 0.09 -24.02
CA VAL A 327 14.13 -1.32 -24.26
C VAL A 327 14.73 -2.17 -23.13
N PRO A 328 13.88 -2.88 -22.36
CA PRO A 328 14.36 -3.73 -21.26
C PRO A 328 14.98 -5.02 -21.80
N GLN A 329 16.07 -5.47 -21.17
CA GLN A 329 16.68 -6.78 -21.43
C GLN A 329 15.84 -7.88 -20.78
N THR A 330 15.50 -8.93 -21.53
CA THR A 330 14.78 -10.10 -21.03
C THR A 330 15.76 -11.15 -20.48
N ARG A 331 15.35 -11.85 -19.43
CA ARG A 331 15.99 -13.06 -18.92
C ARG A 331 14.89 -14.05 -18.60
N ILE A 332 14.85 -15.14 -19.34
CA ILE A 332 13.80 -16.16 -19.20
C ILE A 332 14.44 -17.39 -18.58
N ALA A 333 13.87 -17.83 -17.46
CA ALA A 333 14.20 -19.11 -16.83
C ALA A 333 13.00 -20.04 -17.05
N VAL A 334 13.22 -21.14 -17.75
CA VAL A 334 12.18 -22.15 -17.97
C VAL A 334 12.30 -23.21 -16.88
N ARG A 335 11.16 -23.61 -16.31
CA ARG A 335 11.04 -24.74 -15.39
C ARG A 335 10.08 -25.76 -16.01
N GLU A 336 10.44 -27.03 -15.89
CA GLU A 336 9.52 -28.13 -16.16
C GLU A 336 8.54 -28.26 -14.99
N GLU A 337 7.30 -28.62 -15.33
CA GLU A 337 6.20 -28.82 -14.36
C GLU A 337 6.27 -30.18 -13.67
#